data_AF-A0A7S0XUN4-F1
#
_entry.id   AF-A0A7S0XUN4-F1
#
_cell.length_a   1.000
_cell.length_b   1.000
_cell.length_c   1.000
_cell.angle_alpha   90.00
_cell.angle_beta   90.00
_cell.angle_gamma   90.00
#
_symmetry.space_group_name_H-M   'P 1'
#
loop_
_entity.id
_entity.type
_entity.pdbx_description
1 polymer ?
#
loop_
_entity_poly.entity_id
_entity_poly.type
_entity_poly.pdbx_seq_one_letter_code
_entity_poly.pdbx_strand_id
1 'polypeptide(L)'
;EEAPPPAQRPLLLFILRDWDGSTPVESLRETIEADVSKIWKEIKKPSAHANAPLESFFELQCEALPHFVYQKDEWVESVLKVAERFSSGEVFEGRGSKDVPAEGFSAYAAQLWGAIDRDGDLDLPTQRKMLSMVRCDAKRKQHQDAFERGLAPLLASLSPHNFRDKAESAVGQLESDFWAEVNGYDAAVASETRQKLCDGVWPLLQEAHDGYVRAAREDEEERFTANVKGLLPEEEEMPKAGFSARCEELSSECRGAFRDAVNRLTPSGAPWKERLREKDGHFDMLDNHIKREVAAAKKTLAAQVQAACNTLLKSSLSPKLVELLDASAPAMWAGIRKAHSHSVTDASERLRATLQDVGMWSEAEGARSAASLQAYADVLVNDKVTDKASEASLADKAFGRFDMGMNRSKQRSWKLWDSPDGEFHKARVAGLAVFAMFEVSQLYPEGEWPKGTKKQRYIDDERMERLVNDFEARAAPELAWAHAVRASSSTHSSVMFGCLVLVLGWNEIVWLLCNPLYLVLLLMAAG
;
A
#
# COMPACT_ATOMS: atom_id res chain seq x y z
N GLU A 1 -29.06 31.51 63.06
CA GLU A 1 -27.87 32.09 62.44
C GLU A 1 -27.77 33.54 62.85
N GLU A 2 -26.78 33.84 63.68
CA GLU A 2 -26.50 35.19 64.18
C GLU A 2 -26.17 36.12 63.00
N ALA A 3 -26.62 37.37 63.09
CA ALA A 3 -26.26 38.39 62.12
C ALA A 3 -24.73 38.51 62.03
N PRO A 4 -24.14 38.63 60.82
CA PRO A 4 -22.70 38.78 60.68
C PRO A 4 -22.23 40.01 61.49
N PRO A 5 -21.07 39.92 62.18
CA PRO A 5 -20.53 41.04 62.93
C PRO A 5 -20.38 42.27 61.99
N PRO A 6 -20.53 43.50 62.51
CA PRO A 6 -20.36 44.69 61.69
C PRO A 6 -19.00 44.61 61.02
N ALA A 7 -19.00 44.54 59.68
CA ALA A 7 -17.78 44.51 58.90
C ALA A 7 -16.91 45.68 59.37
N GLN A 8 -15.70 45.38 59.85
CA GLN A 8 -14.72 46.38 60.24
C GLN A 8 -14.28 47.10 58.95
N ARG A 9 -14.83 48.29 58.72
CA ARG A 9 -14.61 49.05 57.49
C ARG A 9 -13.29 49.83 57.59
N PRO A 10 -12.41 49.74 56.59
CA PRO A 10 -11.26 50.65 56.52
C PRO A 10 -11.73 52.10 56.48
N LEU A 11 -11.02 52.95 57.22
CA LEU A 11 -11.16 54.40 57.19
C LEU A 11 -10.31 54.98 56.07
N LEU A 12 -10.94 55.75 55.19
CA LEU A 12 -10.26 56.65 54.27
C LEU A 12 -10.23 58.04 54.90
N LEU A 13 -9.11 58.36 55.54
CA LEU A 13 -8.86 59.67 56.16
C LEU A 13 -8.23 60.62 55.13
N PHE A 14 -8.98 61.62 54.71
CA PHE A 14 -8.51 62.67 53.81
C PHE A 14 -7.95 63.85 54.61
N ILE A 15 -6.64 64.08 54.49
CA ILE A 15 -5.96 65.23 55.10
C ILE A 15 -5.79 66.31 54.03
N LEU A 16 -6.60 67.37 54.13
CA LEU A 16 -6.54 68.53 53.24
C LEU A 16 -5.41 69.44 53.66
N ARG A 17 -4.47 69.68 52.76
CA ARG A 17 -3.27 70.47 53.03
C ARG A 17 -3.46 71.90 52.56
N ASP A 18 -2.77 72.83 53.23
CA ASP A 18 -2.70 74.24 52.88
C ASP A 18 -4.08 74.92 52.82
N TRP A 19 -4.95 74.56 53.76
CA TRP A 19 -6.26 75.19 53.92
C TRP A 19 -6.11 76.62 54.42
N ASP A 20 -6.71 77.57 53.70
CA ASP A 20 -6.57 79.01 53.93
C ASP A 20 -7.76 79.61 54.72
N GLY A 21 -8.72 78.78 55.12
CA GLY A 21 -9.91 79.22 55.86
C GLY A 21 -11.03 79.83 55.00
N SER A 22 -10.82 80.00 53.68
CA SER A 22 -11.79 80.66 52.79
C SER A 22 -13.05 79.82 52.56
N THR A 23 -12.89 78.49 52.54
CA THR A 23 -13.95 77.52 52.29
C THR A 23 -14.17 76.66 53.54
N PRO A 24 -15.38 76.55 54.08
CA PRO A 24 -15.67 75.65 55.20
C PRO A 24 -15.27 74.21 54.89
N VAL A 25 -14.69 73.52 55.88
CA VAL A 25 -14.18 72.14 55.73
C VAL A 25 -15.32 71.18 55.39
N GLU A 26 -16.53 71.44 55.86
CA GLU A 26 -17.74 70.67 55.57
C GLU A 26 -18.08 70.67 54.07
N SER A 27 -17.89 71.80 53.37
CA SER A 27 -18.16 71.89 51.94
C SER A 27 -17.11 71.13 51.10
N LEU A 28 -15.84 71.18 51.53
CA LEU A 28 -14.77 70.39 50.93
C LEU A 28 -15.01 68.88 51.14
N ARG A 29 -15.47 68.52 52.34
CA ARG A 29 -15.87 67.14 52.67
C ARG A 29 -17.00 66.65 51.76
N GLU A 30 -18.09 67.41 51.61
CA GLU A 30 -19.19 67.03 50.73
C GLU A 30 -18.73 66.84 49.27
N THR A 31 -17.80 67.66 48.80
CA THR A 31 -17.23 67.55 47.45
C THR A 31 -16.46 66.23 47.28
N ILE A 32 -15.61 65.89 48.25
CA ILE A 32 -14.83 64.64 48.24
C ILE A 32 -15.76 63.42 48.34
N GLU A 33 -16.75 63.47 49.22
CA GLU A 33 -17.74 62.40 49.35
C GLU A 33 -18.51 62.17 48.02
N ALA A 34 -18.87 63.25 47.31
CA ALA A 34 -19.51 63.17 46.01
C ALA A 34 -18.58 62.58 44.93
N ASP A 35 -17.31 63.01 44.89
CA ASP A 35 -16.33 62.53 43.90
C ASP A 35 -15.98 61.05 44.12
N VAL A 36 -15.73 60.64 45.36
CA VAL A 36 -15.47 59.23 45.69
C VAL A 36 -16.71 58.37 45.38
N SER A 37 -17.91 58.88 45.65
CA SER A 37 -19.17 58.22 45.27
C SER A 37 -19.33 58.08 43.76
N LYS A 38 -18.86 59.05 42.98
CA LYS A 38 -18.85 58.97 41.51
C LYS A 38 -17.88 57.91 41.02
N ILE A 39 -16.64 57.89 41.55
CA ILE A 39 -15.64 56.85 41.24
C ILE A 39 -16.22 55.47 41.57
N TRP A 40 -16.86 55.32 42.73
CA TRP A 40 -17.49 54.06 43.14
C TRP A 40 -18.59 53.58 42.17
N LYS A 41 -19.30 54.48 41.49
CA LYS A 41 -20.34 54.13 40.50
C LYS A 41 -19.75 53.70 39.15
N GLU A 42 -18.60 54.23 38.76
CA GLU A 42 -17.96 53.98 37.46
C GLU A 42 -17.16 52.66 37.43
N ILE A 43 -16.75 52.14 38.58
CA ILE A 43 -15.99 50.89 38.67
C ILE A 43 -16.88 49.67 38.36
N LYS A 44 -16.35 48.71 37.58
CA LYS A 44 -17.00 47.41 37.33
C LYS A 44 -17.00 46.56 38.60
N LYS A 45 -18.16 46.38 39.22
CA LYS A 45 -18.33 45.55 40.44
C LYS A 45 -18.70 44.11 40.07
N PRO A 46 -18.26 43.10 40.85
CA PRO A 46 -18.75 41.73 40.75
C PRO A 46 -20.27 41.65 40.94
N SER A 47 -20.91 40.66 40.33
CA SER A 47 -22.38 40.49 40.35
C SER A 47 -22.97 40.43 41.76
N ALA A 48 -22.24 39.88 42.73
CA ALA A 48 -22.65 39.79 44.13
C ALA A 48 -22.76 41.15 44.85
N HIS A 49 -22.09 42.19 44.35
CA HIS A 49 -22.01 43.51 44.99
C HIS A 49 -22.37 44.67 44.06
N ALA A 50 -23.08 44.39 42.95
CA ALA A 50 -23.41 45.38 41.93
C ALA A 50 -24.11 46.64 42.47
N ASN A 51 -24.98 46.48 43.48
CA ASN A 51 -25.77 47.56 44.08
C ASN A 51 -25.27 48.02 45.46
N ALA A 52 -24.07 47.58 45.88
CA ALA A 52 -23.59 47.91 47.21
C ALA A 52 -23.15 49.39 47.31
N PRO A 53 -23.61 50.14 48.33
CA PRO A 53 -23.23 51.53 48.53
C PRO A 53 -21.79 51.65 49.05
N LEU A 54 -21.12 52.79 48.85
CA LEU A 54 -19.71 53.00 49.24
C LEU A 54 -19.52 52.80 50.75
N GLU A 55 -20.49 53.28 51.52
CA GLU A 55 -20.54 53.27 52.98
C GLU A 55 -20.60 51.85 53.55
N SER A 56 -20.92 50.85 52.72
CA SER A 56 -20.87 49.43 53.13
C SER A 56 -19.44 48.87 53.21
N PHE A 57 -18.48 49.49 52.51
CA PHE A 57 -17.09 49.04 52.46
C PHE A 57 -16.12 50.00 53.13
N PHE A 58 -16.36 51.31 53.06
CA PHE A 58 -15.42 52.33 53.55
C PHE A 58 -16.12 53.32 54.48
N GLU A 59 -15.36 53.87 55.42
CA GLU A 59 -15.75 55.06 56.18
C GLU A 59 -14.91 56.26 55.73
N LEU A 60 -15.54 57.43 55.57
CA LEU A 60 -14.89 58.66 55.10
C LEU A 60 -14.77 59.66 56.25
N GLN A 61 -13.57 60.20 56.44
CA GLN A 61 -13.32 61.35 57.32
C GLN A 61 -12.42 62.35 56.62
N CYS A 62 -12.62 63.64 56.90
CA CYS A 62 -11.86 64.73 56.32
C CYS A 62 -11.35 65.64 57.44
N GLU A 63 -10.08 66.02 57.38
CA GLU A 63 -9.43 66.96 58.29
C GLU A 63 -8.67 67.99 57.48
N ALA A 64 -8.68 69.25 57.90
CA ALA A 64 -7.97 70.33 57.23
C ALA A 64 -6.75 70.79 58.04
N LEU A 65 -5.62 70.88 57.37
CA LEU A 65 -4.37 71.42 57.90
C LEU A 65 -4.09 72.80 57.29
N PRO A 66 -3.80 73.81 58.12
CA PRO A 66 -3.37 75.14 57.68
C PRO A 66 -2.13 75.12 56.78
N HIS A 67 -1.78 76.25 56.19
CA HIS A 67 -0.60 76.34 55.33
C HIS A 67 0.70 76.22 56.13
N PHE A 68 1.53 75.20 55.84
CA PHE A 68 2.73 74.88 56.64
C PHE A 68 3.72 76.05 56.79
N VAL A 69 3.97 76.79 55.70
CA VAL A 69 4.94 77.89 55.68
C VAL A 69 4.40 79.17 56.32
N TYR A 70 3.15 79.57 56.00
CA TYR A 70 2.59 80.87 56.39
C TYR A 70 1.88 80.86 57.74
N GLN A 71 1.35 79.71 58.17
CA GLN A 71 0.57 79.52 59.41
C GLN A 71 1.18 78.37 60.22
N LYS A 72 2.49 78.45 60.47
CA LYS A 72 3.26 77.34 61.06
C LYS A 72 2.77 76.93 62.45
N ASP A 73 2.45 77.89 63.31
CA ASP A 73 2.02 77.61 64.68
C ASP A 73 0.65 76.92 64.71
N GLU A 74 -0.30 77.40 63.89
CA GLU A 74 -1.63 76.79 63.71
C GLU A 74 -1.54 75.40 63.05
N TRP A 75 -0.61 75.23 62.10
CA TRP A 75 -0.35 73.92 61.49
C TRP A 75 0.16 72.91 62.52
N VAL A 76 1.11 73.31 63.38
CA VAL A 76 1.63 72.45 64.44
C VAL A 76 0.52 72.06 65.40
N GLU A 77 -0.34 73.01 65.80
CA GLU A 77 -1.49 72.73 66.66
C GLU A 77 -2.46 71.73 66.02
N SER A 78 -2.81 71.92 64.74
CA SER A 78 -3.71 71.00 64.01
C SER A 78 -3.10 69.62 63.80
N VAL A 79 -1.79 69.52 63.56
CA VAL A 79 -1.09 68.22 63.48
C VAL A 79 -1.06 67.52 64.83
N LEU A 80 -0.87 68.25 65.93
CA LEU A 80 -0.92 67.67 67.27
C LEU A 80 -2.33 67.15 67.59
N LYS A 81 -3.40 67.86 67.19
CA LYS A 81 -4.78 67.37 67.30
C LYS A 81 -4.99 66.07 66.54
N VAL A 82 -4.49 65.99 65.30
CA VAL A 82 -4.55 64.74 64.51
C VAL A 82 -3.74 63.64 65.21
N ALA A 83 -2.51 63.92 65.67
CA ALA A 83 -1.67 62.94 66.36
C ALA A 83 -2.29 62.44 67.68
N GLU A 84 -3.00 63.32 68.41
CA GLU A 84 -3.77 62.95 69.61
C GLU A 84 -4.87 61.95 69.26
N ARG A 85 -5.59 62.14 68.14
CA ARG A 85 -6.62 61.19 67.67
C ARG A 85 -6.03 59.82 67.29
N PHE A 86 -4.83 59.79 66.71
CA PHE A 86 -4.13 58.53 66.45
C PHE A 86 -3.66 57.85 67.75
N SER A 87 -3.19 58.65 68.72
CA SER A 87 -2.64 58.13 69.99
C SER A 87 -3.73 57.70 70.98
N SER A 88 -4.89 58.35 70.95
CA SER A 88 -6.06 58.00 71.75
C SER A 88 -6.74 56.71 71.29
N GLY A 89 -6.40 56.23 70.08
CA GLY A 89 -7.00 55.04 69.47
C GLY A 89 -8.26 55.33 68.66
N GLU A 90 -8.79 56.56 68.65
CA GLU A 90 -10.02 56.94 67.94
C GLU A 90 -10.01 56.55 66.45
N VAL A 91 -8.85 56.69 65.80
CA VAL A 91 -8.67 56.37 64.37
C VAL A 91 -8.64 54.86 64.09
N PHE A 92 -8.33 54.04 65.09
CA PHE A 92 -8.16 52.58 64.96
C PHE A 92 -9.32 51.78 65.57
N GLU A 93 -10.09 52.37 66.49
CA GLU A 93 -11.20 51.71 67.16
C GLU A 93 -12.27 51.22 66.18
N GLY A 94 -12.53 49.91 66.18
CA GLY A 94 -13.56 49.27 65.34
C GLY A 94 -13.25 49.23 63.83
N ARG A 95 -12.03 49.60 63.41
CA ARG A 95 -11.63 49.72 62.00
C ARG A 95 -10.44 48.80 61.69
N GLY A 96 -10.52 48.02 60.61
CA GLY A 96 -9.44 47.15 60.13
C GLY A 96 -9.96 45.82 59.63
N SER A 97 -9.54 45.34 58.46
CA SER A 97 -10.25 44.21 57.83
C SER A 97 -9.86 42.84 58.37
N LYS A 98 -8.69 42.68 59.01
CA LYS A 98 -8.16 41.39 59.51
C LYS A 98 -7.12 41.59 60.61
N ASP A 99 -7.29 40.91 61.74
CA ASP A 99 -6.28 40.81 62.79
C ASP A 99 -5.16 39.86 62.34
N VAL A 100 -4.12 40.42 61.70
CA VAL A 100 -2.91 39.69 61.34
C VAL A 100 -1.86 39.90 62.43
N PRO A 101 -1.36 38.84 63.10
CA PRO A 101 -0.26 38.96 64.05
C PRO A 101 0.97 39.59 63.37
N ALA A 102 1.71 40.43 64.08
CA ALA A 102 2.87 41.15 63.53
C ALA A 102 3.90 40.21 62.86
N GLU A 103 4.12 39.02 63.42
CA GLU A 103 5.02 37.99 62.86
C GLU A 103 4.57 37.48 61.49
N GLY A 104 3.25 37.43 61.24
CA GLY A 104 2.65 36.93 60.00
C GLY A 104 2.43 38.01 58.93
N PHE A 105 2.66 39.29 59.25
CA PHE A 105 2.37 40.40 58.33
C PHE A 105 3.20 40.32 57.04
N SER A 106 4.48 39.96 57.12
CA SER A 106 5.37 39.88 55.95
C SER A 106 4.90 38.82 54.95
N ALA A 107 4.50 37.63 55.44
CA ALA A 107 3.98 36.55 54.62
C ALA A 107 2.63 36.93 53.98
N TYR A 108 1.74 37.57 54.76
CA TYR A 108 0.46 38.07 54.25
C TYR A 108 0.63 39.14 53.17
N ALA A 109 1.53 40.11 53.39
CA ALA A 109 1.83 41.16 52.42
C ALA A 109 2.44 40.58 51.13
N ALA A 110 3.33 39.58 51.23
CA ALA A 110 3.90 38.90 50.06
C ALA A 110 2.82 38.15 49.25
N GLN A 111 1.86 37.51 49.92
CA GLN A 111 0.74 36.85 49.26
C GLN A 111 -0.17 37.86 48.54
N LEU A 112 -0.51 38.97 49.21
CA LEU A 112 -1.29 40.05 48.59
C LEU A 112 -0.57 40.65 47.39
N TRP A 113 0.73 40.93 47.50
CA TRP A 113 1.53 41.43 46.39
C TRP A 113 1.56 40.46 45.21
N GLY A 114 1.74 39.17 45.48
CA GLY A 114 1.68 38.14 44.43
C GLY A 114 0.30 38.01 43.78
N ALA A 115 -0.78 38.38 44.45
CA ALA A 115 -2.10 38.46 43.83
C ALA A 115 -2.23 39.70 42.93
N ILE A 116 -1.74 40.86 43.39
CA ILE A 116 -1.73 42.12 42.63
C ILE A 116 -0.86 42.01 41.37
N ASP A 117 0.33 41.43 41.48
CA ASP A 117 1.29 41.30 40.37
C ASP A 117 0.82 40.36 39.25
N ARG A 118 -0.03 39.38 39.58
CA ARG A 118 -0.59 38.42 38.61
C ARG A 118 -1.92 38.89 38.00
N ASP A 119 -2.49 39.97 38.53
CA ASP A 119 -3.78 40.47 38.07
C ASP A 119 -3.60 41.23 36.75
N GLY A 120 -4.02 40.60 35.65
CA GLY A 120 -3.93 41.17 34.31
C GLY A 120 -4.79 42.42 34.09
N ASP A 121 -5.78 42.68 34.95
CA ASP A 121 -6.60 43.90 34.85
C ASP A 121 -5.84 45.17 35.27
N LEU A 122 -4.73 45.01 35.99
CA LEU A 122 -3.82 46.09 36.40
C LEU A 122 -2.74 46.39 35.35
N ASP A 123 -2.56 45.54 34.32
CA ASP A 123 -1.67 45.78 33.18
C ASP A 123 -2.35 46.75 32.20
N LEU A 124 -2.54 47.99 32.63
CA LEU A 124 -3.11 49.04 31.81
C LEU A 124 -2.06 49.49 30.78
N PRO A 125 -2.24 49.22 29.47
CA PRO A 125 -1.32 49.70 28.46
C PRO A 125 -1.29 51.22 28.53
N THR A 126 -0.10 51.82 28.44
CA THR A 126 0.01 53.28 28.35
C THR A 126 -0.90 53.79 27.23
N GLN A 127 -1.55 54.94 27.41
CA GLN A 127 -2.48 55.50 26.41
C GLN A 127 -1.89 55.54 24.99
N ARG A 128 -0.58 55.77 24.88
CA ARG A 128 0.19 55.72 23.62
C ARG A 128 0.20 54.34 22.96
N LYS A 129 0.38 53.26 23.74
CA LYS A 129 0.37 51.87 23.26
C LYS A 129 -1.04 51.45 22.84
N MET A 130 -2.05 51.81 23.63
CA MET A 130 -3.46 51.56 23.29
C MET A 130 -3.87 52.25 21.98
N LEU A 131 -3.50 53.51 21.79
CA LEU A 131 -3.76 54.23 20.53
C LEU A 131 -3.02 53.58 19.35
N SER A 132 -1.77 53.17 19.56
CA SER A 132 -0.97 52.47 18.54
C SER A 132 -1.65 51.17 18.12
N MET A 133 -2.17 50.37 19.06
CA MET A 133 -2.89 49.13 18.77
C MET A 133 -4.12 49.36 17.90
N VAL A 134 -5.00 50.30 18.29
CA VAL A 134 -6.24 50.59 17.54
C VAL A 134 -5.93 51.09 16.13
N ARG A 135 -4.93 51.96 15.98
CA ARG A 135 -4.57 52.54 14.68
C ARG A 135 -3.88 51.51 13.77
N CYS A 136 -2.91 50.75 14.29
CA CYS A 136 -2.25 49.70 13.52
C CYS A 136 -3.27 48.64 13.06
N ASP A 137 -4.20 48.24 13.93
CA ASP A 137 -5.23 47.26 13.58
C ASP A 137 -6.22 47.75 12.52
N ALA A 138 -6.59 49.04 12.56
CA ALA A 138 -7.42 49.64 11.52
C ALA A 138 -6.70 49.64 10.17
N LYS A 139 -5.38 49.93 10.17
CA LYS A 139 -4.55 49.87 8.96
C LYS A 139 -4.37 48.45 8.44
N ARG A 140 -4.13 47.47 9.31
CA ARG A 140 -4.10 46.05 8.93
C ARG A 140 -5.35 45.67 8.14
N LYS A 141 -6.54 45.95 8.70
CA LYS A 141 -7.82 45.63 8.03
C LYS A 141 -7.94 46.34 6.68
N GLN A 142 -7.61 47.62 6.61
CA GLN A 142 -7.63 48.39 5.36
C GLN A 142 -6.75 47.76 4.27
N HIS A 143 -5.52 47.36 4.61
CA HIS A 143 -4.59 46.72 3.67
C HIS A 143 -5.04 45.31 3.27
N GLN A 144 -5.58 44.54 4.22
CA GLN A 144 -6.14 43.22 3.94
C GLN A 144 -7.34 43.30 2.98
N ASP A 145 -8.30 44.19 3.23
CA ASP A 145 -9.47 44.40 2.37
C ASP A 145 -9.07 44.92 0.97
N ALA A 146 -7.99 45.70 0.87
CA ALA A 146 -7.43 46.15 -0.40
C ALA A 146 -6.78 45.00 -1.18
N PHE A 147 -6.06 44.13 -0.49
CA PHE A 147 -5.45 42.95 -1.08
C PHE A 147 -6.52 41.97 -1.59
N GLU A 148 -7.57 41.71 -0.81
CA GLU A 148 -8.69 40.84 -1.20
C GLU A 148 -9.39 41.35 -2.48
N ARG A 149 -9.60 42.67 -2.62
CA ARG A 149 -10.14 43.27 -3.84
C ARG A 149 -9.20 43.15 -5.04
N GLY A 150 -7.89 43.18 -4.80
CA GLY A 150 -6.85 42.99 -5.82
C GLY A 150 -6.53 41.53 -6.13
N LEU A 151 -7.12 40.57 -5.41
CA LEU A 151 -6.76 39.16 -5.51
C LEU A 151 -7.15 38.55 -6.87
N ALA A 152 -8.36 38.81 -7.35
CA ALA A 152 -8.86 38.25 -8.61
C ALA A 152 -7.95 38.57 -9.83
N PRO A 153 -7.57 39.84 -10.10
CA PRO A 153 -6.67 40.15 -11.21
C PRO A 153 -5.26 39.60 -10.97
N LEU A 154 -4.81 39.52 -9.71
CA LEU A 154 -3.53 38.90 -9.38
C LEU A 154 -3.54 37.42 -9.76
N LEU A 155 -4.53 36.65 -9.28
CA LEU A 155 -4.74 35.23 -9.58
C LEU A 155 -4.83 34.95 -11.09
N ALA A 156 -5.54 35.78 -11.84
CA ALA A 156 -5.65 35.64 -13.30
C ALA A 156 -4.31 35.80 -14.03
N SER A 157 -3.35 36.51 -13.43
CA SER A 157 -2.01 36.72 -14.00
C SER A 157 -0.98 35.66 -13.57
N LEU A 158 -1.34 34.79 -12.62
CA LEU A 158 -0.44 33.78 -12.07
C LEU A 158 -0.30 32.59 -13.03
N SER A 159 0.91 32.06 -13.08
CA SER A 159 1.27 30.83 -13.76
C SER A 159 2.25 30.05 -12.88
N PRO A 160 2.42 28.73 -13.10
CA PRO A 160 3.34 27.91 -12.30
C PRO A 160 4.77 28.45 -12.26
N HIS A 161 5.21 29.14 -13.33
CA HIS A 161 6.57 29.67 -13.44
C HIS A 161 6.79 31.03 -12.79
N ASN A 162 5.73 31.82 -12.58
CA ASN A 162 5.83 33.18 -12.03
C ASN A 162 5.17 33.32 -10.65
N PHE A 163 4.53 32.26 -10.16
CA PHE A 163 3.74 32.29 -8.94
C PHE A 163 4.55 32.82 -7.75
N ARG A 164 5.73 32.25 -7.51
CA ARG A 164 6.59 32.61 -6.39
C ARG A 164 6.99 34.08 -6.43
N ASP A 165 7.57 34.54 -7.54
CA ASP A 165 8.09 35.90 -7.66
C ASP A 165 6.96 36.94 -7.55
N LYS A 166 5.79 36.67 -8.16
CA LYS A 166 4.63 37.56 -8.08
C LYS A 166 4.00 37.58 -6.70
N ALA A 167 3.91 36.43 -6.02
CA ALA A 167 3.39 36.35 -4.66
C ALA A 167 4.32 37.08 -3.67
N GLU A 168 5.64 36.84 -3.76
CA GLU A 168 6.63 37.53 -2.93
C GLU A 168 6.62 39.05 -3.19
N SER A 169 6.53 39.47 -4.46
CA SER A 169 6.45 40.89 -4.81
C SER A 169 5.16 41.55 -4.30
N ALA A 170 4.02 40.87 -4.39
CA ALA A 170 2.73 41.43 -3.95
C ALA A 170 2.65 41.56 -2.43
N VAL A 171 3.10 40.54 -1.69
CA VAL A 171 3.18 40.58 -0.23
C VAL A 171 4.25 41.56 0.23
N GLY A 172 5.40 41.61 -0.44
CA GLY A 172 6.46 42.58 -0.16
C GLY A 172 6.02 44.03 -0.34
N GLN A 173 5.24 44.32 -1.40
CA GLN A 173 4.65 45.64 -1.61
C GLN A 173 3.65 45.99 -0.50
N LEU A 174 2.76 45.05 -0.15
CA LEU A 174 1.79 45.23 0.94
C LEU A 174 2.47 45.54 2.28
N GLU A 175 3.54 44.83 2.60
CA GLU A 175 4.34 45.06 3.80
C GLU A 175 5.03 46.42 3.78
N SER A 176 5.63 46.80 2.65
CA SER A 176 6.26 48.11 2.49
C SER A 176 5.27 49.25 2.69
N ASP A 177 4.07 49.14 2.10
CA ASP A 177 3.00 50.13 2.23
C ASP A 177 2.50 50.22 3.68
N PHE A 178 2.35 49.07 4.35
CA PHE A 178 1.98 49.02 5.76
C PHE A 178 3.03 49.68 6.66
N TRP A 179 4.33 49.39 6.45
CA TRP A 179 5.40 50.00 7.24
C TRP A 179 5.49 51.51 7.03
N ALA A 180 5.29 52.01 5.81
CA ALA A 180 5.28 53.43 5.52
C ALA A 180 4.22 54.20 6.35
N GLU A 181 3.05 53.59 6.58
CA GLU A 181 1.97 54.20 7.37
C GLU A 181 2.13 54.02 8.89
N VAL A 182 2.93 53.04 9.34
CA VAL A 182 3.01 52.63 10.75
C VAL A 182 4.29 53.09 11.47
N ASN A 183 5.28 53.63 10.74
CA ASN A 183 6.58 54.06 11.28
C ASN A 183 6.53 55.05 12.49
N GLY A 184 5.40 55.74 12.73
CA GLY A 184 5.24 56.65 13.87
C GLY A 184 4.74 56.01 15.17
N TYR A 185 4.35 54.74 15.15
CA TYR A 185 3.75 54.04 16.29
C TYR A 185 4.78 53.20 17.07
N ASP A 186 4.33 52.57 18.15
CA ASP A 186 5.16 51.63 18.91
C ASP A 186 5.64 50.45 18.03
N ALA A 187 6.94 50.20 18.04
CA ALA A 187 7.58 49.22 17.16
C ALA A 187 7.15 47.78 17.46
N ALA A 188 6.88 47.44 18.73
CA ALA A 188 6.45 46.10 19.10
C ALA A 188 5.03 45.84 18.60
N VAL A 189 4.13 46.82 18.77
CA VAL A 189 2.75 46.75 18.26
C VAL A 189 2.75 46.68 16.73
N ALA A 190 3.55 47.51 16.06
CA ALA A 190 3.67 47.52 14.61
C ALA A 190 4.10 46.15 14.04
N SER A 191 5.14 45.56 14.63
CA SER A 191 5.66 44.25 14.21
C SER A 191 4.64 43.13 14.44
N GLU A 192 3.93 43.14 15.57
CA GLU A 192 2.90 42.14 15.87
C GLU A 192 1.72 42.26 14.89
N THR A 193 1.27 43.49 14.61
CA THR A 193 0.19 43.73 13.66
C THR A 193 0.61 43.39 12.23
N ARG A 194 1.87 43.59 11.85
CA ARG A 194 2.43 43.13 10.56
C ARG A 194 2.36 41.62 10.44
N GLN A 195 2.76 40.88 11.47
CA GLN A 195 2.69 39.41 11.43
C GLN A 195 1.24 38.94 11.24
N LYS A 196 0.29 39.54 11.98
CA LYS A 196 -1.14 39.28 11.80
C LYS A 196 -1.65 39.59 10.40
N LEU A 197 -1.09 40.61 9.72
CA LEU A 197 -1.43 40.92 8.33
C LEU A 197 -0.95 39.80 7.39
N CYS A 198 0.30 39.38 7.51
CA CYS A 198 0.88 38.30 6.71
C CYS A 198 0.10 36.99 6.91
N ASP A 199 -0.21 36.66 8.16
CA ASP A 199 -0.96 35.44 8.51
C ASP A 199 -2.39 35.45 7.95
N GLY A 200 -2.99 36.62 7.73
CA GLY A 200 -4.31 36.76 7.07
C GLY A 200 -4.24 36.70 5.54
N VAL A 201 -3.15 37.18 4.95
CA VAL A 201 -2.99 37.28 3.48
C VAL A 201 -2.52 35.98 2.85
N TRP A 202 -1.59 35.26 3.50
CA TRP A 202 -1.10 33.99 2.97
C TRP A 202 -2.25 33.01 2.67
N PRO A 203 -3.21 32.72 3.56
CA PRO A 203 -4.31 31.79 3.26
C PRO A 203 -5.07 32.07 1.96
N LEU A 204 -5.18 33.34 1.54
CA LEU A 204 -5.87 33.73 0.29
C LEU A 204 -5.13 33.25 -0.98
N LEU A 205 -3.81 33.16 -0.93
CA LEU A 205 -2.98 32.65 -2.02
C LEU A 205 -2.79 31.13 -1.96
N GLN A 206 -3.20 30.50 -0.85
CA GLN A 206 -2.94 29.10 -0.59
C GLN A 206 -3.72 28.19 -1.55
N GLU A 207 -4.99 28.49 -1.83
CA GLU A 207 -5.81 27.67 -2.74
C GLU A 207 -5.19 27.60 -4.15
N ALA A 208 -4.65 28.72 -4.65
CA ALA A 208 -3.95 28.76 -5.92
C ALA A 208 -2.63 27.96 -5.87
N HIS A 209 -1.85 28.11 -4.79
CA HIS A 209 -0.64 27.32 -4.58
C HIS A 209 -0.93 25.82 -4.57
N ASP A 210 -1.93 25.37 -3.81
CA ASP A 210 -2.30 23.97 -3.69
C ASP A 210 -2.83 23.41 -5.02
N GLY A 211 -3.51 24.25 -5.82
CA GLY A 211 -3.87 23.94 -7.21
C GLY A 211 -2.66 23.69 -8.10
N TYR A 212 -1.63 24.55 -8.06
CA TYR A 212 -0.41 24.37 -8.85
C TYR A 212 0.43 23.18 -8.38
N VAL A 213 0.54 22.96 -7.06
CA VAL A 213 1.24 21.79 -6.51
C VAL A 213 0.53 20.49 -6.90
N ARG A 214 -0.82 20.48 -6.91
CA ARG A 214 -1.61 19.35 -7.41
C ARG A 214 -1.34 19.06 -8.88
N ALA A 215 -1.38 20.09 -9.73
CA ALA A 215 -1.10 19.94 -11.16
C ALA A 215 0.32 19.42 -11.42
N ALA A 216 1.32 19.94 -10.69
CA ALA A 216 2.70 19.45 -10.77
C ALA A 216 2.83 17.99 -10.32
N ARG A 217 2.06 17.57 -9.31
CA ARG A 217 2.01 16.16 -8.89
C ARG A 217 1.42 15.29 -9.99
N GLU A 218 0.28 15.68 -10.55
CA GLU A 218 -0.42 14.91 -11.60
C GLU A 218 0.45 14.72 -12.85
N ASP A 219 1.18 15.76 -13.28
CA ASP A 219 2.13 15.70 -14.41
C ASP A 219 3.28 14.71 -14.14
N GLU A 220 3.88 14.75 -12.94
CA GLU A 220 4.93 13.82 -12.55
C GLU A 220 4.42 12.38 -12.35
N GLU A 221 3.19 12.21 -11.85
CA GLU A 221 2.52 10.90 -11.74
C GLU A 221 2.26 10.28 -13.11
N GLU A 222 1.80 11.08 -14.09
CA GLU A 222 1.56 10.63 -15.47
C GLU A 222 2.89 10.27 -16.16
N ARG A 223 3.91 11.12 -16.02
CA ARG A 223 5.26 10.87 -16.54
C ARG A 223 5.88 9.61 -15.94
N PHE A 224 5.74 9.40 -14.62
CA PHE A 224 6.21 8.18 -13.96
C PHE A 224 5.50 6.94 -14.50
N THR A 225 4.17 7.01 -14.64
CA THR A 225 3.35 5.90 -15.16
C THR A 225 3.75 5.55 -16.59
N ALA A 226 4.00 6.55 -17.45
CA ALA A 226 4.48 6.35 -18.81
C ALA A 226 5.88 5.70 -18.85
N ASN A 227 6.81 6.17 -18.01
CA ASN A 227 8.16 5.62 -17.92
C ASN A 227 8.16 4.17 -17.42
N VAL A 228 7.35 3.84 -16.41
CA VAL A 228 7.23 2.47 -15.89
C VAL A 228 6.63 1.54 -16.94
N LYS A 229 5.61 1.98 -17.69
CA LYS A 229 5.07 1.21 -18.82
C LYS A 229 6.12 0.96 -19.90
N GLY A 230 6.96 1.94 -20.21
CA GLY A 230 8.07 1.79 -21.17
C GLY A 230 9.18 0.84 -20.72
N LEU A 231 9.27 0.50 -19.42
CA LEU A 231 10.20 -0.51 -18.92
C LEU A 231 9.69 -1.94 -19.05
N LEU A 232 8.37 -2.13 -19.21
CA LEU A 232 7.80 -3.45 -19.38
C LEU A 232 8.14 -3.97 -20.78
N PRO A 233 8.62 -5.21 -20.91
CA PRO A 233 8.87 -5.81 -22.22
C PRO A 233 7.53 -5.98 -22.98
N GLU A 234 7.58 -5.87 -24.32
CA GLU A 234 6.48 -6.29 -25.19
C GLU A 234 6.23 -7.80 -25.01
N GLU A 235 5.01 -8.27 -25.31
CA GLU A 235 4.39 -9.53 -24.84
C GLU A 235 5.14 -10.86 -25.07
N GLU A 236 6.36 -10.86 -25.62
CA GLU A 236 7.15 -12.08 -25.89
C GLU A 236 8.66 -11.95 -25.53
N GLU A 237 9.13 -10.78 -25.09
CA GLU A 237 10.54 -10.59 -24.73
C GLU A 237 10.83 -10.94 -23.26
N MET A 238 12.01 -11.52 -23.01
CA MET A 238 12.50 -11.72 -21.64
C MET A 238 12.67 -10.36 -20.94
N PRO A 239 12.37 -10.26 -19.63
CA PRO A 239 12.65 -9.06 -18.86
C PRO A 239 14.10 -8.63 -19.01
N LYS A 240 14.31 -7.35 -19.29
CA LYS A 240 15.66 -6.77 -19.27
C LYS A 240 16.17 -6.74 -17.83
N ALA A 241 17.43 -7.11 -17.65
CA ALA A 241 18.08 -7.12 -16.33
C ALA A 241 18.03 -5.72 -15.69
N GLY A 242 17.90 -5.67 -14.36
CA GLY A 242 17.97 -4.41 -13.62
C GLY A 242 16.66 -3.62 -13.49
N PHE A 243 15.50 -4.24 -13.73
CA PHE A 243 14.19 -3.59 -13.57
C PHE A 243 14.01 -2.93 -12.19
N SER A 244 14.32 -3.60 -11.07
CA SER A 244 14.17 -2.99 -9.74
C SER A 244 15.08 -1.76 -9.56
N ALA A 245 16.33 -1.84 -10.01
CA ALA A 245 17.26 -0.70 -9.93
C ALA A 245 16.76 0.49 -10.76
N ARG A 246 16.22 0.23 -11.96
CA ARG A 246 15.66 1.27 -12.82
C ARG A 246 14.36 1.87 -12.26
N CYS A 247 13.51 1.06 -11.63
CA CYS A 247 12.34 1.55 -10.89
C CYS A 247 12.73 2.45 -9.71
N GLU A 248 13.79 2.09 -8.97
CA GLU A 248 14.31 2.90 -7.87
C GLU A 248 14.89 4.23 -8.37
N GLU A 249 15.65 4.20 -9.46
CA GLU A 249 16.18 5.39 -10.13
C GLU A 249 15.04 6.32 -10.57
N LEU A 250 14.06 5.82 -11.33
CA LEU A 250 12.89 6.60 -11.75
C LEU A 250 12.08 7.13 -10.56
N SER A 251 11.96 6.36 -9.48
CA SER A 251 11.28 6.80 -8.26
C SER A 251 12.03 7.96 -7.60
N SER A 252 13.36 7.90 -7.57
CA SER A 252 14.21 8.96 -7.03
C SER A 252 14.18 10.22 -7.91
N GLU A 253 14.17 10.07 -9.23
CA GLU A 253 14.06 11.17 -10.20
C GLU A 253 12.71 11.87 -10.06
N CYS A 254 11.61 11.12 -10.01
CA CYS A 254 10.26 11.67 -9.83
C CYS A 254 10.13 12.44 -8.50
N ARG A 255 10.65 11.87 -7.40
CA ARG A 255 10.70 12.56 -6.09
C ARG A 255 11.56 13.83 -6.13
N GLY A 256 12.68 13.81 -6.84
CA GLY A 256 13.56 14.96 -7.02
C GLY A 256 12.88 16.06 -7.83
N ALA A 257 12.34 15.72 -9.00
CA ALA A 257 11.65 16.63 -9.89
C ALA A 257 10.45 17.30 -9.21
N PHE A 258 9.63 16.53 -8.50
CA PHE A 258 8.50 17.07 -7.73
C PHE A 258 8.97 18.00 -6.60
N ARG A 259 10.02 17.63 -5.87
CA ARG A 259 10.60 18.50 -4.82
C ARG A 259 11.09 19.82 -5.41
N ASP A 260 11.76 19.78 -6.56
CA ASP A 260 12.24 20.98 -7.24
C ASP A 260 11.09 21.84 -7.78
N ALA A 261 10.02 21.22 -8.28
CA ALA A 261 8.80 21.92 -8.69
C ALA A 261 8.14 22.64 -7.51
N VAL A 262 7.98 21.96 -6.38
CA VAL A 262 7.44 22.56 -5.14
C VAL A 262 8.33 23.70 -4.64
N ASN A 263 9.66 23.52 -4.62
CA ASN A 263 10.59 24.58 -4.21
C ASN A 263 10.54 25.82 -5.11
N ARG A 264 10.24 25.65 -6.41
CA ARG A 264 10.00 26.77 -7.34
C ARG A 264 8.68 27.48 -7.06
N LEU A 265 7.67 26.77 -6.58
CA LEU A 265 6.33 27.30 -6.29
C LEU A 265 6.22 27.91 -4.89
N THR A 266 6.99 27.47 -3.90
CA THR A 266 6.84 27.92 -2.51
C THR A 266 7.61 29.22 -2.23
N PRO A 267 6.92 30.32 -1.85
CA PRO A 267 7.56 31.56 -1.41
C PRO A 267 8.40 31.40 -0.13
N SER A 268 9.44 32.21 0.03
CA SER A 268 10.33 32.15 1.22
C SER A 268 9.62 32.51 2.52
N GLY A 269 8.66 33.44 2.48
CA GLY A 269 7.91 33.96 3.63
C GLY A 269 6.59 33.25 3.93
N ALA A 270 6.19 32.24 3.14
CA ALA A 270 4.93 31.55 3.33
C ALA A 270 5.00 30.47 4.43
N PRO A 271 3.98 30.34 5.30
CA PRO A 271 3.94 29.32 6.37
C PRO A 271 3.66 27.90 5.85
N TRP A 272 3.50 27.71 4.53
CA TRP A 272 3.04 26.44 3.95
C TRP A 272 4.09 25.33 3.91
N LYS A 273 5.36 25.63 4.22
CA LYS A 273 6.45 24.64 4.25
C LYS A 273 6.21 23.51 5.25
N GLU A 274 5.60 23.81 6.39
CA GLU A 274 5.27 22.83 7.41
C GLU A 274 4.08 21.98 6.97
N ARG A 275 3.08 22.61 6.34
CA ARG A 275 1.87 21.96 5.81
C ARG A 275 2.16 20.97 4.69
N LEU A 276 3.12 21.28 3.83
CA LEU A 276 3.61 20.36 2.78
C LEU A 276 4.27 19.10 3.36
N ARG A 277 4.68 19.10 4.63
CA ARG A 277 5.27 17.96 5.36
C ARG A 277 4.30 17.25 6.29
N GLU A 278 3.05 17.70 6.38
CA GLU A 278 2.04 17.01 7.17
C GLU A 278 1.76 15.61 6.58
N LYS A 279 1.36 14.67 7.45
CA LYS A 279 0.89 13.36 7.00
C LYS A 279 -0.30 13.55 6.07
N ASP A 280 -0.32 12.81 4.96
CA ASP A 280 -1.26 12.98 3.84
C ASP A 280 -0.99 14.21 2.95
N GLY A 281 0.19 14.81 3.07
CA GLY A 281 0.66 15.85 2.16
C GLY A 281 0.88 15.32 0.73
N HIS A 282 1.05 16.24 -0.22
CA HIS A 282 1.25 15.90 -1.63
C HIS A 282 2.44 14.95 -1.88
N PHE A 283 3.49 15.01 -1.04
CA PHE A 283 4.62 14.08 -1.09
C PHE A 283 4.24 12.65 -0.70
N ASP A 284 3.42 12.46 0.34
CA ASP A 284 2.95 11.14 0.76
C ASP A 284 2.02 10.53 -0.30
N MET A 285 1.16 11.35 -0.92
CA MET A 285 0.30 10.93 -2.01
C MET A 285 1.10 10.44 -3.22
N LEU A 286 2.12 11.21 -3.64
CA LEU A 286 3.03 10.81 -4.71
C LEU A 286 3.77 9.51 -4.36
N ASP A 287 4.27 9.39 -3.15
CA ASP A 287 4.96 8.17 -2.69
C ASP A 287 4.05 6.94 -2.70
N ASN A 288 2.78 7.12 -2.34
CA ASN A 288 1.79 6.05 -2.44
C ASN A 288 1.47 5.70 -3.89
N HIS A 289 1.40 6.67 -4.80
CA HIS A 289 1.25 6.43 -6.23
C HIS A 289 2.42 5.63 -6.81
N ILE A 290 3.66 6.08 -6.56
CA ILE A 290 4.89 5.39 -6.98
C ILE A 290 4.89 3.94 -6.48
N LYS A 291 4.59 3.71 -5.19
CA LYS A 291 4.53 2.36 -4.62
C LYS A 291 3.48 1.48 -5.31
N ARG A 292 2.30 2.03 -5.62
CA ARG A 292 1.22 1.30 -6.29
C ARG A 292 1.61 0.92 -7.72
N GLU A 293 2.12 1.86 -8.50
CA GLU A 293 2.54 1.62 -9.88
C GLU A 293 3.71 0.63 -9.97
N VAL A 294 4.71 0.77 -9.09
CA VAL A 294 5.82 -0.19 -9.01
C VAL A 294 5.30 -1.58 -8.62
N ALA A 295 4.40 -1.70 -7.65
CA ALA A 295 3.82 -2.99 -7.27
C ALA A 295 2.98 -3.61 -8.41
N ALA A 296 2.21 -2.80 -9.14
CA ALA A 296 1.44 -3.24 -10.29
C ALA A 296 2.35 -3.73 -11.42
N ALA A 297 3.39 -2.96 -11.77
CA ALA A 297 4.36 -3.34 -12.79
C ALA A 297 5.13 -4.61 -12.42
N LYS A 298 5.54 -4.75 -11.15
CA LYS A 298 6.14 -5.99 -10.61
C LYS A 298 5.19 -7.18 -10.81
N LYS A 299 3.91 -7.05 -10.44
CA LYS A 299 2.92 -8.12 -10.60
C LYS A 299 2.74 -8.52 -12.08
N THR A 300 2.67 -7.55 -13.00
CA THR A 300 2.58 -7.82 -14.44
C THR A 300 3.82 -8.55 -14.95
N LEU A 301 5.01 -8.10 -14.55
CA LEU A 301 6.27 -8.72 -14.94
C LEU A 301 6.36 -10.17 -14.44
N ALA A 302 6.00 -10.44 -13.19
CA ALA A 302 5.97 -11.79 -12.64
C ALA A 302 5.03 -12.72 -13.42
N ALA A 303 3.87 -12.21 -13.85
CA ALA A 303 2.93 -12.97 -14.67
C ALA A 303 3.50 -13.26 -16.09
N GLN A 304 4.16 -12.29 -16.71
CA GLN A 304 4.83 -12.47 -18.00
C GLN A 304 5.96 -13.50 -17.92
N VAL A 305 6.81 -13.41 -16.89
CA VAL A 305 7.90 -14.39 -16.68
C VAL A 305 7.34 -15.80 -16.46
N GLN A 306 6.26 -15.93 -15.69
CA GLN A 306 5.57 -17.21 -15.49
C GLN A 306 5.01 -17.76 -16.81
N ALA A 307 4.36 -16.91 -17.62
CA ALA A 307 3.81 -17.30 -18.92
C ALA A 307 4.91 -17.74 -19.90
N ALA A 308 6.03 -17.02 -19.97
CA ALA A 308 7.16 -17.39 -20.81
C ALA A 308 7.79 -18.72 -20.36
N CYS A 309 7.91 -18.95 -19.04
CA CYS A 309 8.38 -20.23 -18.50
C CYS A 309 7.41 -21.38 -18.83
N ASN A 310 6.09 -21.15 -18.78
CA ASN A 310 5.08 -22.13 -19.19
C ASN A 310 5.22 -22.48 -20.68
N THR A 311 5.44 -21.49 -21.55
CA THR A 311 5.67 -21.72 -22.99
C THR A 311 6.94 -22.52 -23.25
N LEU A 312 8.03 -22.19 -22.55
CA LEU A 312 9.28 -22.96 -22.61
C LEU A 312 9.07 -24.40 -22.15
N LEU A 313 8.38 -24.61 -21.03
CA LEU A 313 8.04 -25.94 -20.51
C LEU A 313 7.20 -26.72 -21.52
N LYS A 314 6.19 -26.09 -22.12
CA LYS A 314 5.37 -26.72 -23.17
C LYS A 314 6.23 -27.15 -24.37
N SER A 315 7.15 -26.30 -24.80
CA SER A 315 8.02 -26.58 -25.95
C SER A 315 9.02 -27.72 -25.70
N SER A 316 9.51 -27.87 -24.47
CA SER A 316 10.50 -28.89 -24.10
C SER A 316 9.88 -30.24 -23.72
N LEU A 317 8.71 -30.20 -23.06
CA LEU A 317 8.03 -31.39 -22.55
C LEU A 317 7.16 -32.05 -23.63
N SER A 318 6.43 -31.28 -24.45
CA SER A 318 5.49 -31.86 -25.44
C SER A 318 6.15 -32.84 -26.43
N PRO A 319 7.31 -32.54 -27.04
CA PRO A 319 7.95 -33.47 -27.97
C PRO A 319 8.37 -34.78 -27.30
N LYS A 320 8.95 -34.70 -26.09
CA LYS A 320 9.37 -35.87 -25.31
C LYS A 320 8.18 -36.72 -24.87
N LEU A 321 7.06 -36.09 -24.51
CA LEU A 321 5.83 -36.80 -24.18
C LEU A 321 5.28 -37.55 -25.39
N VAL A 322 5.21 -36.91 -26.56
CA VAL A 322 4.73 -37.57 -27.79
C VAL A 322 5.59 -38.76 -28.14
N GLU A 323 6.92 -38.63 -28.09
CA GLU A 323 7.87 -39.72 -28.34
C GLU A 323 7.64 -40.91 -27.38
N LEU A 324 7.55 -40.65 -26.07
CA LEU A 324 7.36 -41.68 -25.05
C LEU A 324 5.97 -42.35 -25.14
N LEU A 325 4.92 -41.57 -25.42
CA LEU A 325 3.54 -42.07 -25.56
C LEU A 325 3.34 -42.87 -26.85
N ASP A 326 4.04 -42.54 -27.93
CA ASP A 326 3.99 -43.31 -29.17
C ASP A 326 4.85 -44.59 -29.09
N ALA A 327 5.95 -44.57 -28.34
CA ALA A 327 6.72 -45.77 -28.04
C ALA A 327 5.94 -46.81 -27.22
N SER A 328 5.02 -46.40 -26.32
CA SER A 328 4.17 -47.31 -25.51
C SER A 328 4.96 -48.48 -24.88
N ALA A 329 6.09 -48.16 -24.26
CA ALA A 329 6.98 -49.15 -23.62
C ALA A 329 6.60 -49.36 -22.14
N PRO A 330 6.92 -50.51 -21.53
CA PRO A 330 6.65 -50.76 -20.10
C PRO A 330 7.29 -49.72 -19.15
N ALA A 331 8.38 -49.08 -19.57
CA ALA A 331 9.07 -48.02 -18.83
C ALA A 331 8.59 -46.58 -19.17
N MET A 332 7.50 -46.43 -19.92
CA MET A 332 6.97 -45.14 -20.37
C MET A 332 6.76 -44.15 -19.21
N TRP A 333 6.06 -44.57 -18.15
CA TRP A 333 5.79 -43.70 -17.00
C TRP A 333 7.05 -43.30 -16.23
N ALA A 334 8.08 -44.14 -16.18
CA ALA A 334 9.38 -43.78 -15.59
C ALA A 334 10.11 -42.72 -16.45
N GLY A 335 10.04 -42.85 -17.77
CA GLY A 335 10.54 -41.84 -18.71
C GLY A 335 9.80 -40.51 -18.59
N ILE A 336 8.46 -40.55 -18.49
CA ILE A 336 7.61 -39.37 -18.30
C ILE A 336 7.96 -38.66 -16.98
N ARG A 337 8.12 -39.40 -15.87
CA ARG A 337 8.54 -38.83 -14.57
C ARG A 337 9.90 -38.12 -14.65
N LYS A 338 10.86 -38.73 -15.32
CA LYS A 338 12.19 -38.14 -15.51
C LYS A 338 12.14 -36.88 -16.38
N ALA A 339 11.40 -36.92 -17.49
CA ALA A 339 11.22 -35.77 -18.36
C ALA A 339 10.46 -34.63 -17.67
N HIS A 340 9.43 -34.96 -16.89
CA HIS A 340 8.63 -34.03 -16.10
C HIS A 340 9.47 -33.34 -15.03
N SER A 341 10.10 -34.10 -14.12
CA SER A 341 10.94 -33.55 -13.05
C SER A 341 12.09 -32.69 -13.58
N HIS A 342 12.78 -33.15 -14.64
CA HIS A 342 13.86 -32.38 -15.25
C HIS A 342 13.37 -31.07 -15.88
N SER A 343 12.27 -31.09 -16.63
CA SER A 343 11.74 -29.87 -17.29
C SER A 343 11.16 -28.88 -16.29
N VAL A 344 10.54 -29.36 -15.20
CA VAL A 344 10.05 -28.51 -14.10
C VAL A 344 11.22 -27.90 -13.33
N THR A 345 12.30 -28.65 -13.09
CA THR A 345 13.49 -28.14 -12.40
C THR A 345 14.18 -27.06 -13.23
N ASP A 346 14.41 -27.32 -14.52
CA ASP A 346 15.03 -26.37 -15.46
C ASP A 346 14.21 -25.07 -15.60
N ALA A 347 12.88 -25.19 -15.75
CA ALA A 347 11.98 -24.04 -15.78
C ALA A 347 11.99 -23.27 -14.44
N SER A 348 12.06 -23.96 -13.30
CA SER A 348 12.10 -23.34 -11.97
C SER A 348 13.43 -22.62 -11.70
N GLU A 349 14.56 -23.19 -12.13
CA GLU A 349 15.88 -22.55 -12.02
C GLU A 349 15.94 -21.29 -12.89
N ARG A 350 15.41 -21.35 -14.11
CA ARG A 350 15.39 -20.20 -15.02
C ARG A 350 14.44 -19.09 -14.54
N LEU A 351 13.28 -19.48 -13.99
CA LEU A 351 12.37 -18.55 -13.32
C LEU A 351 13.08 -17.85 -12.15
N ARG A 352 13.78 -18.62 -11.31
CA ARG A 352 14.53 -18.09 -10.16
C ARG A 352 15.62 -17.11 -10.60
N ALA A 353 16.42 -17.47 -11.59
CA ALA A 353 17.48 -16.60 -12.11
C ALA A 353 16.89 -15.28 -12.63
N THR A 354 15.83 -15.36 -13.44
CA THR A 354 15.16 -14.17 -14.00
C THR A 354 14.56 -13.28 -12.90
N LEU A 355 13.92 -13.86 -11.89
CA LEU A 355 13.35 -13.10 -10.77
C LEU A 355 14.43 -12.51 -9.84
N GLN A 356 15.59 -13.17 -9.70
CA GLN A 356 16.73 -12.63 -8.98
C GLN A 356 17.34 -11.44 -9.72
N ASP A 357 17.53 -11.55 -11.03
CA ASP A 357 18.06 -10.46 -11.88
C ASP A 357 17.13 -9.23 -11.93
N VAL A 358 15.83 -9.48 -11.78
CA VAL A 358 14.79 -8.45 -11.69
C VAL A 358 14.67 -7.87 -10.27
N GLY A 359 15.27 -8.49 -9.25
CA GLY A 359 15.23 -8.04 -7.85
C GLY A 359 13.90 -8.31 -7.14
N MET A 360 13.16 -9.32 -7.59
CA MET A 360 11.80 -9.65 -7.12
C MET A 360 11.70 -10.99 -6.40
N TRP A 361 12.80 -11.73 -6.23
CA TRP A 361 12.75 -13.05 -5.62
C TRP A 361 12.41 -12.98 -4.12
N SER A 362 11.29 -13.59 -3.73
CA SER A 362 10.99 -13.97 -2.35
C SER A 362 10.79 -15.48 -2.25
N GLU A 363 11.12 -16.09 -1.09
CA GLU A 363 10.93 -17.53 -0.89
C GLU A 363 9.46 -17.96 -1.04
N ALA A 364 8.53 -17.11 -0.61
CA ALA A 364 7.09 -17.37 -0.70
C ALA A 364 6.54 -17.23 -2.14
N GLU A 365 7.07 -16.33 -2.96
CA GLU A 365 6.71 -16.25 -4.39
C GLU A 365 7.35 -17.36 -5.18
N GLY A 366 8.62 -17.69 -4.90
CA GLY A 366 9.32 -18.82 -5.51
C GLY A 366 8.58 -20.14 -5.32
N ALA A 367 8.13 -20.43 -4.10
CA ALA A 367 7.35 -21.63 -3.81
C ALA A 367 6.00 -21.66 -4.57
N ARG A 368 5.31 -20.51 -4.66
CA ARG A 368 4.04 -20.40 -5.39
C ARG A 368 4.21 -20.58 -6.89
N SER A 369 5.21 -19.93 -7.48
CA SER A 369 5.51 -20.06 -8.91
C SER A 369 5.98 -21.46 -9.29
N ALA A 370 6.81 -22.10 -8.44
CA ALA A 370 7.21 -23.49 -8.63
C ALA A 370 6.02 -24.46 -8.56
N ALA A 371 5.12 -24.28 -7.59
CA ALA A 371 3.89 -25.06 -7.51
C ALA A 371 2.98 -24.85 -8.73
N SER A 372 2.91 -23.62 -9.25
CA SER A 372 2.16 -23.32 -10.48
C SER A 372 2.79 -23.95 -11.73
N LEU A 373 4.13 -23.98 -11.84
CA LEU A 373 4.83 -24.65 -12.94
C LEU A 373 4.61 -26.17 -12.89
N GLN A 374 4.66 -26.76 -11.68
CA GLN A 374 4.36 -28.18 -11.48
C GLN A 374 2.92 -28.51 -11.87
N ALA A 375 1.94 -27.72 -11.41
CA ALA A 375 0.54 -27.91 -11.79
C ALA A 375 0.31 -27.78 -13.30
N TYR A 376 0.98 -26.83 -13.96
CA TYR A 376 0.91 -26.67 -15.42
C TYR A 376 1.50 -27.88 -16.15
N ALA A 377 2.63 -28.40 -15.69
CA ALA A 377 3.26 -29.59 -16.24
C ALA A 377 2.40 -30.85 -16.06
N ASP A 378 1.77 -31.02 -14.89
CA ASP A 378 0.82 -32.10 -14.61
C ASP A 378 -0.39 -32.05 -15.56
N VAL A 379 -0.96 -30.86 -15.77
CA VAL A 379 -2.06 -30.65 -16.73
C VAL A 379 -1.62 -30.98 -18.16
N LEU A 380 -0.43 -30.54 -18.58
CA LEU A 380 0.09 -30.82 -19.91
C LEU A 380 0.30 -32.33 -20.16
N VAL A 381 0.78 -33.07 -19.15
CA VAL A 381 0.89 -34.53 -19.22
C VAL A 381 -0.50 -35.16 -19.36
N ASN A 382 -1.46 -34.73 -18.53
CA ASN A 382 -2.82 -35.26 -18.58
C ASN A 382 -3.51 -35.01 -19.92
N ASP A 383 -3.40 -33.79 -20.47
CA ASP A 383 -3.97 -33.44 -21.77
C ASP A 383 -3.37 -34.34 -22.87
N LYS A 384 -2.05 -34.50 -22.88
CA LYS A 384 -1.36 -35.32 -23.91
C LYS A 384 -1.62 -36.82 -23.76
N VAL A 385 -1.75 -37.32 -22.54
CA VAL A 385 -2.15 -38.71 -22.31
C VAL A 385 -3.59 -38.91 -22.77
N THR A 386 -4.50 -37.97 -22.47
CA THR A 386 -5.91 -38.05 -22.89
C THR A 386 -6.05 -38.02 -24.41
N ASP A 387 -5.34 -37.13 -25.11
CA ASP A 387 -5.30 -37.07 -26.58
C ASP A 387 -4.89 -38.43 -27.18
N LYS A 388 -3.83 -39.04 -26.63
CA LYS A 388 -3.27 -40.30 -27.11
C LYS A 388 -4.01 -41.55 -26.60
N ALA A 389 -4.80 -41.41 -25.54
CA ALA A 389 -5.70 -42.42 -25.00
C ALA A 389 -7.08 -42.41 -25.69
N SER A 390 -7.24 -41.73 -26.82
CA SER A 390 -8.43 -41.85 -27.68
C SER A 390 -8.60 -43.29 -28.20
N GLU A 391 -9.85 -43.73 -28.43
CA GLU A 391 -10.16 -45.13 -28.73
C GLU A 391 -9.44 -45.61 -30.01
N ALA A 392 -9.44 -44.79 -31.06
CA ALA A 392 -8.77 -45.10 -32.32
C ALA A 392 -7.24 -45.23 -32.15
N SER A 393 -6.61 -44.28 -31.43
CA SER A 393 -5.16 -44.30 -31.19
C SER A 393 -4.72 -45.52 -30.37
N LEU A 394 -5.48 -45.86 -29.32
CA LEU A 394 -5.18 -47.04 -28.50
C LEU A 394 -5.36 -48.35 -29.26
N ALA A 395 -6.44 -48.47 -30.04
CA ALA A 395 -6.67 -49.66 -30.86
C ALA A 395 -5.56 -49.86 -31.90
N ASP A 396 -5.13 -48.79 -32.57
CA ASP A 396 -4.07 -48.86 -33.58
C ASP A 396 -2.69 -49.15 -32.94
N LYS A 397 -2.42 -48.62 -31.74
CA LYS A 397 -1.18 -48.91 -30.97
C LYS A 397 -1.15 -50.35 -30.46
N ALA A 398 -2.24 -50.83 -29.88
CA ALA A 398 -2.37 -52.21 -29.40
C ALA A 398 -2.25 -53.19 -30.56
N PHE A 399 -2.91 -52.91 -31.69
CA PHE A 399 -2.81 -53.73 -32.89
C PHE A 399 -1.41 -53.66 -33.50
N GLY A 400 -0.77 -52.49 -33.57
CA GLY A 400 0.61 -52.37 -34.03
C GLY A 400 1.61 -53.18 -33.20
N ARG A 401 1.41 -53.27 -31.88
CA ARG A 401 2.22 -54.12 -30.97
C ARG A 401 1.95 -55.61 -31.18
N PHE A 402 0.68 -55.98 -31.38
CA PHE A 402 0.28 -57.34 -31.73
C PHE A 402 0.88 -57.76 -33.08
N ASP A 403 0.78 -56.90 -34.09
CA ASP A 403 1.31 -57.10 -35.43
C ASP A 403 2.84 -57.18 -35.43
N MET A 404 3.54 -56.46 -34.57
CA MET A 404 5.00 -56.66 -34.38
C MET A 404 5.34 -58.06 -33.86
N GLY A 405 4.51 -58.65 -33.00
CA GLY A 405 4.71 -60.00 -32.46
C GLY A 405 4.31 -61.11 -33.45
N MET A 406 3.27 -60.86 -34.24
CA MET A 406 2.81 -61.79 -35.28
C MET A 406 3.64 -61.66 -36.54
N ASN A 407 3.67 -60.48 -37.17
CA ASN A 407 4.37 -60.17 -38.44
C ASN A 407 4.17 -58.69 -38.90
N ARG A 408 5.21 -57.84 -39.00
CA ARG A 408 5.07 -56.41 -39.42
C ARG A 408 4.52 -56.16 -40.84
N SER A 409 4.47 -57.18 -41.72
CA SER A 409 3.98 -57.04 -43.11
C SER A 409 3.89 -58.36 -43.90
N LYS A 410 3.23 -59.41 -43.38
CA LYS A 410 2.93 -60.67 -44.12
C LYS A 410 4.13 -61.39 -44.78
N GLN A 411 5.34 -61.33 -44.20
CA GLN A 411 6.53 -62.01 -44.75
C GLN A 411 7.02 -63.22 -43.94
N ARG A 412 6.60 -63.39 -42.68
CA ARG A 412 6.88 -64.60 -41.89
C ARG A 412 6.31 -65.87 -42.56
N SER A 413 7.18 -66.83 -42.86
CA SER A 413 6.80 -68.18 -43.27
C SER A 413 6.63 -69.07 -42.04
N TRP A 414 5.45 -69.69 -41.91
CA TRP A 414 5.15 -70.60 -40.81
C TRP A 414 5.66 -72.01 -41.15
N LYS A 415 6.52 -72.57 -40.30
CA LYS A 415 7.03 -73.93 -40.44
C LYS A 415 6.11 -74.93 -39.72
N LEU A 416 6.26 -76.21 -40.04
CA LEU A 416 5.40 -77.26 -39.48
C LEU A 416 5.51 -77.39 -37.95
N TRP A 417 6.69 -77.15 -37.38
CA TRP A 417 6.97 -77.23 -35.95
C TRP A 417 6.76 -75.91 -35.19
N ASP A 418 6.44 -74.81 -35.90
CA ASP A 418 6.05 -73.57 -35.24
C ASP A 418 4.62 -73.72 -34.69
N SER A 419 4.35 -73.11 -33.54
CA SER A 419 3.01 -73.06 -32.94
C SER A 419 2.41 -71.66 -33.19
N PRO A 420 1.48 -71.52 -34.15
CA PRO A 420 0.76 -70.26 -34.37
C PRO A 420 0.04 -69.78 -33.11
N ASP A 421 -0.56 -70.72 -32.35
CA ASP A 421 -1.28 -70.43 -31.11
C ASP A 421 -0.39 -69.83 -30.03
N GLY A 422 0.84 -70.35 -29.88
CA GLY A 422 1.79 -69.87 -28.87
C GLY A 422 2.31 -68.46 -29.17
N GLU A 423 2.60 -68.15 -30.43
CA GLU A 423 3.04 -66.81 -30.85
C GLU A 423 1.88 -65.81 -30.83
N PHE A 424 0.68 -66.25 -31.23
CA PHE A 424 -0.54 -65.45 -31.11
C PHE A 424 -0.83 -65.10 -29.66
N HIS A 425 -0.70 -66.06 -28.73
CA HIS A 425 -0.90 -65.78 -27.31
C HIS A 425 0.09 -64.75 -26.79
N LYS A 426 1.38 -64.86 -27.15
CA LYS A 426 2.39 -63.87 -26.75
C LYS A 426 2.11 -62.49 -27.34
N ALA A 427 1.75 -62.42 -28.62
CA ALA A 427 1.40 -61.17 -29.30
C ALA A 427 0.12 -60.54 -28.71
N ARG A 428 -0.89 -61.36 -28.40
CA ARG A 428 -2.14 -60.95 -27.74
C ARG A 428 -1.86 -60.33 -26.37
N VAL A 429 -1.06 -61.00 -25.54
CA VAL A 429 -0.66 -60.47 -24.23
C VAL A 429 0.11 -59.16 -24.39
N ALA A 430 1.00 -59.05 -25.38
CA ALA A 430 1.74 -57.82 -25.64
C ALA A 430 0.85 -56.65 -26.13
N GLY A 431 -0.17 -56.93 -26.95
CA GLY A 431 -1.15 -55.93 -27.40
C GLY A 431 -2.08 -55.47 -26.28
N LEU A 432 -2.63 -56.40 -25.49
CA LEU A 432 -3.49 -56.09 -24.35
C LEU A 432 -2.74 -55.35 -23.22
N ALA A 433 -1.44 -55.61 -23.06
CA ALA A 433 -0.60 -54.89 -22.12
C ALA A 433 -0.55 -53.37 -22.40
N VAL A 434 -0.78 -52.94 -23.65
CA VAL A 434 -0.86 -51.51 -23.99
C VAL A 434 -2.05 -50.85 -23.29
N PHE A 435 -3.23 -51.48 -23.28
CA PHE A 435 -4.41 -50.91 -22.62
C PHE A 435 -4.21 -50.78 -21.11
N ALA A 436 -3.62 -51.79 -20.46
CA ALA A 436 -3.29 -51.74 -19.04
C ALA A 436 -2.32 -50.61 -18.68
N MET A 437 -1.43 -50.19 -19.60
CA MET A 437 -0.49 -49.08 -19.37
C MET A 437 -1.18 -47.71 -19.37
N PHE A 438 -2.31 -47.56 -20.08
CA PHE A 438 -3.06 -46.31 -20.18
C PHE A 438 -4.27 -46.25 -19.22
N GLU A 439 -4.56 -47.31 -18.48
CA GLU A 439 -5.73 -47.38 -17.59
C GLU A 439 -5.68 -46.32 -16.49
N VAL A 440 -4.52 -46.16 -15.85
CA VAL A 440 -4.34 -45.36 -14.64
C VAL A 440 -3.07 -44.52 -14.74
N SER A 441 -3.17 -43.24 -14.36
CA SER A 441 -2.00 -42.37 -14.28
C SER A 441 -0.99 -42.86 -13.23
N GLN A 442 0.26 -43.08 -13.66
CA GLN A 442 1.40 -43.43 -12.79
C GLN A 442 2.43 -42.29 -12.73
N LEU A 443 1.96 -41.04 -12.81
CA LEU A 443 2.83 -39.87 -12.79
C LEU A 443 3.56 -39.69 -11.45
N TYR A 444 2.94 -40.12 -10.34
CA TYR A 444 3.55 -40.08 -9.00
C TYR A 444 3.60 -41.50 -8.40
N PRO A 445 4.63 -41.81 -7.57
CA PRO A 445 4.65 -43.03 -6.77
C PRO A 445 3.41 -43.13 -5.87
N GLU A 446 3.01 -44.35 -5.50
CA GLU A 446 1.84 -44.56 -4.64
C GLU A 446 2.01 -43.80 -3.30
N GLY A 447 1.10 -42.85 -3.02
CA GLY A 447 1.07 -42.05 -1.80
C GLY A 447 1.62 -40.61 -1.91
N GLU A 448 2.27 -40.24 -3.01
CA GLU A 448 2.93 -38.92 -3.18
C GLU A 448 2.15 -37.94 -4.06
N TRP A 449 0.82 -38.05 -4.11
CA TRP A 449 0.01 -37.12 -4.90
C TRP A 449 -0.02 -35.74 -4.22
N PRO A 450 0.28 -34.64 -4.94
CA PRO A 450 0.14 -33.29 -4.42
C PRO A 450 -1.27 -33.06 -3.85
N LYS A 451 -1.35 -32.42 -2.67
CA LYS A 451 -2.64 -32.19 -1.98
C LYS A 451 -3.64 -31.49 -2.92
N GLY A 452 -4.78 -32.15 -3.18
CA GLY A 452 -5.86 -31.64 -4.03
C GLY A 452 -5.88 -32.20 -5.46
N THR A 453 -4.85 -32.95 -5.89
CA THR A 453 -4.88 -33.66 -7.18
C THR A 453 -5.45 -35.07 -7.02
N LYS A 454 -6.41 -35.44 -7.88
CA LYS A 454 -7.00 -36.78 -7.90
C LYS A 454 -6.27 -37.62 -8.94
N LYS A 455 -6.00 -38.88 -8.59
CA LYS A 455 -5.47 -39.90 -9.49
C LYS A 455 -6.45 -40.08 -10.65
N GLN A 456 -6.03 -39.70 -11.86
CA GLN A 456 -6.88 -39.80 -13.04
C GLN A 456 -6.86 -41.22 -13.61
N ARG A 457 -8.06 -41.72 -13.90
CA ARG A 457 -8.30 -42.94 -14.67
C ARG A 457 -8.69 -42.50 -16.09
N TYR A 458 -7.94 -42.95 -17.09
CA TYR A 458 -8.18 -42.52 -18.49
C TYR A 458 -9.07 -43.50 -19.26
N ILE A 459 -9.20 -44.74 -18.77
CA ILE A 459 -10.03 -45.79 -19.36
C ILE A 459 -10.95 -46.32 -18.26
N ASP A 460 -12.26 -46.10 -18.44
CA ASP A 460 -13.30 -46.69 -17.60
C ASP A 460 -13.53 -48.17 -17.96
N ASP A 461 -14.14 -48.93 -17.04
CA ASP A 461 -14.32 -50.38 -17.20
C ASP A 461 -15.13 -50.73 -18.48
N GLU A 462 -16.21 -50.00 -18.76
CA GLU A 462 -17.01 -50.17 -20.00
C GLU A 462 -16.22 -49.87 -21.27
N ARG A 463 -15.30 -48.91 -21.20
CA ARG A 463 -14.46 -48.51 -22.33
C ARG A 463 -13.35 -49.53 -22.57
N MET A 464 -12.81 -50.10 -21.49
CA MET A 464 -11.85 -51.20 -21.56
C MET A 464 -12.45 -52.42 -22.25
N GLU A 465 -13.67 -52.83 -21.87
CA GLU A 465 -14.36 -53.96 -22.50
C GLU A 465 -14.57 -53.76 -24.00
N ARG A 466 -15.00 -52.56 -24.42
CA ARG A 466 -15.15 -52.21 -25.85
C ARG A 466 -13.83 -52.30 -26.61
N LEU A 467 -12.76 -51.74 -26.07
CA LEU A 467 -11.43 -51.78 -26.69
C LEU A 467 -10.88 -53.20 -26.82
N VAL A 468 -11.09 -54.04 -25.80
CA VAL A 468 -10.69 -55.45 -25.83
C VAL A 468 -11.48 -56.22 -26.89
N ASN A 469 -12.80 -56.03 -26.96
CA ASN A 469 -13.64 -56.69 -27.97
C ASN A 469 -13.24 -56.28 -29.39
N ASP A 470 -13.00 -54.98 -29.63
CA ASP A 470 -12.56 -54.47 -30.92
C ASP A 470 -11.17 -55.01 -31.31
N PHE A 471 -10.26 -55.11 -30.34
CA PHE A 471 -8.94 -55.71 -30.55
C PHE A 471 -9.04 -57.20 -30.89
N GLU A 472 -9.85 -57.97 -30.16
CA GLU A 472 -10.05 -59.39 -30.42
C GLU A 472 -10.71 -59.64 -31.79
N ALA A 473 -11.68 -58.80 -32.16
CA ALA A 473 -12.28 -58.84 -33.49
C ALA A 473 -11.27 -58.58 -34.62
N ARG A 474 -10.31 -57.66 -34.41
CA ARG A 474 -9.23 -57.38 -35.38
C ARG A 474 -8.14 -58.47 -35.39
N ALA A 475 -7.86 -59.12 -34.26
CA ALA A 475 -6.82 -60.13 -34.13
C ALA A 475 -7.24 -61.53 -34.63
N ALA A 476 -8.52 -61.89 -34.50
CA ALA A 476 -9.01 -63.22 -34.87
C ALA A 476 -8.74 -63.64 -36.35
N PRO A 477 -8.87 -62.75 -37.36
CA PRO A 477 -8.51 -63.06 -38.74
C PRO A 477 -7.02 -63.39 -38.95
N GLU A 478 -6.11 -62.81 -38.16
CA GLU A 478 -4.66 -63.05 -38.27
C GLU A 478 -4.29 -64.46 -37.80
N LEU A 479 -4.98 -64.99 -36.78
CA LEU A 479 -4.83 -66.38 -36.36
C LEU A 479 -5.30 -67.34 -37.47
N ALA A 480 -6.47 -67.07 -38.04
CA ALA A 480 -7.01 -67.87 -39.15
C ALA A 480 -6.07 -67.86 -40.37
N TRP A 481 -5.50 -66.69 -40.69
CA TRP A 481 -4.47 -66.56 -41.72
C TRP A 481 -3.22 -67.38 -41.40
N ALA A 482 -2.71 -67.32 -40.16
CA ALA A 482 -1.53 -68.09 -39.76
C ALA A 482 -1.74 -69.60 -39.89
N HIS A 483 -2.92 -70.13 -39.53
CA HIS A 483 -3.26 -71.53 -39.75
C HIS A 483 -3.37 -71.88 -41.24
N ALA A 484 -3.99 -71.01 -42.06
CA ALA A 484 -4.12 -71.23 -43.50
C ALA A 484 -2.76 -71.22 -44.22
N VAL A 485 -1.85 -70.32 -43.83
CA VAL A 485 -0.47 -70.27 -44.36
C VAL A 485 0.35 -71.48 -43.90
N ARG A 486 0.19 -71.93 -42.64
CA ARG A 486 0.83 -73.16 -42.16
C ARG A 486 0.36 -74.39 -42.95
N ALA A 487 -0.95 -74.52 -43.20
CA ALA A 487 -1.52 -75.63 -43.95
C ALA A 487 -1.10 -75.64 -45.43
N SER A 488 -0.93 -74.46 -46.03
CA SER A 488 -0.43 -74.30 -47.41
C SER A 488 1.10 -74.27 -47.53
N SER A 489 1.81 -74.39 -46.42
CA SER A 489 3.28 -74.33 -46.40
C SER A 489 3.89 -75.55 -47.09
N SER A 490 4.75 -75.30 -48.09
CA SER A 490 5.47 -76.30 -48.91
C SER A 490 6.31 -77.31 -48.10
N THR A 491 6.49 -77.07 -46.80
CA THR A 491 7.08 -78.05 -45.86
C THR A 491 6.33 -79.37 -45.85
N HIS A 492 5.00 -79.39 -45.99
CA HIS A 492 4.22 -80.64 -46.08
C HIS A 492 4.68 -81.50 -47.27
N SER A 493 4.86 -80.88 -48.45
CA SER A 493 5.31 -81.57 -49.66
C SER A 493 6.75 -82.06 -49.54
N SER A 494 7.63 -81.28 -48.91
CA SER A 494 9.05 -81.66 -48.74
C SER A 494 9.27 -82.78 -47.71
N VAL A 495 8.50 -82.82 -46.61
CA VAL A 495 8.57 -83.89 -45.61
C VAL A 495 7.95 -85.17 -46.15
N MET A 496 6.80 -85.08 -46.84
CA MET A 496 6.22 -86.23 -47.53
C MET A 496 7.15 -86.80 -48.59
N PHE A 497 7.81 -85.94 -49.38
CA PHE A 497 8.85 -86.35 -50.34
C PHE A 497 10.04 -87.02 -49.63
N GLY A 498 10.52 -86.47 -48.51
CA GLY A 498 11.59 -87.07 -47.71
C GLY A 498 11.21 -88.44 -47.12
N CYS A 499 9.98 -88.61 -46.63
CA CYS A 499 9.46 -89.90 -46.18
C CYS A 499 9.31 -90.90 -47.34
N LEU A 500 8.85 -90.45 -48.51
CA LEU A 500 8.79 -91.26 -49.72
C LEU A 500 10.20 -91.76 -50.09
N VAL A 501 11.20 -90.88 -50.09
CA VAL A 501 12.62 -91.23 -50.39
C VAL A 501 13.18 -92.22 -49.38
N LEU A 502 12.80 -92.11 -48.10
CA LEU A 502 13.19 -93.05 -47.06
C LEU A 502 12.55 -94.44 -47.21
N VAL A 503 11.30 -94.52 -47.67
CA VAL A 503 10.55 -95.79 -47.79
C VAL A 503 10.86 -96.51 -49.10
N LEU A 504 10.97 -95.80 -50.21
CA LEU A 504 11.19 -96.38 -51.55
C LEU A 504 12.67 -96.50 -51.92
N GLY A 505 13.54 -95.64 -51.40
CA GLY A 505 14.92 -95.50 -51.88
C GLY A 505 15.03 -94.51 -53.05
N TRP A 506 16.23 -93.96 -53.24
CA TRP A 506 16.49 -92.90 -54.23
C TRP A 506 16.30 -93.41 -55.67
N ASN A 507 16.69 -94.64 -55.96
CA ASN A 507 16.64 -95.19 -57.32
C ASN A 507 15.20 -95.47 -57.76
N GLU A 508 14.37 -95.93 -56.83
CA GLU A 508 12.98 -96.31 -57.03
C GLU A 508 12.09 -95.09 -57.26
N ILE A 509 12.38 -93.96 -56.60
CA ILE A 509 11.69 -92.70 -56.84
C ILE A 509 12.03 -92.08 -58.18
N VAL A 510 13.31 -92.11 -58.58
CA VAL A 510 13.71 -91.64 -59.91
C VAL A 510 13.04 -92.51 -60.98
N TRP A 511 12.96 -93.83 -60.76
CA TRP A 511 12.22 -94.75 -61.64
C TRP A 511 10.73 -94.41 -61.71
N LEU A 512 10.08 -94.11 -60.58
CA LEU A 512 8.66 -93.72 -60.52
C LEU A 512 8.40 -92.38 -61.25
N LEU A 513 9.28 -91.38 -61.06
CA LEU A 513 9.16 -90.06 -61.69
C LEU A 513 9.41 -90.10 -63.21
N CYS A 514 10.27 -91.01 -63.68
CA CYS A 514 10.54 -91.20 -65.11
C CYS A 514 9.48 -92.04 -65.84
N ASN A 515 8.52 -92.65 -65.12
CA ASN A 515 7.45 -93.45 -65.71
C ASN A 515 6.06 -92.80 -65.50
N PRO A 516 5.53 -92.06 -66.50
CA PRO A 516 4.35 -91.22 -66.33
C PRO A 516 3.06 -92.02 -66.01
N LEU A 517 2.94 -93.27 -66.46
CA LEU A 517 1.77 -94.10 -66.20
C LEU A 517 1.65 -94.54 -64.73
N TYR A 518 2.76 -94.94 -64.10
CA TYR A 518 2.76 -95.38 -62.70
C TYR A 518 2.59 -94.21 -61.74
N LEU A 519 3.09 -93.02 -62.09
CA LEU A 519 2.87 -91.79 -61.33
C LEU A 519 1.37 -91.42 -61.27
N VAL A 520 0.67 -91.48 -62.42
CA VAL A 520 -0.77 -91.20 -62.48
C VAL A 520 -1.57 -92.23 -61.68
N LEU A 521 -1.18 -93.50 -61.73
CA LEU A 521 -1.85 -94.57 -61.01
C LEU A 521 -1.69 -94.44 -59.48
N LEU A 522 -0.53 -93.99 -59.02
CA LEU A 522 -0.26 -93.71 -57.61
C LEU A 522 -1.00 -92.45 -57.12
N LEU A 523 -1.08 -91.40 -57.95
CA LEU A 523 -1.86 -90.20 -57.63
C LEU A 523 -3.37 -90.47 -57.59
N MET A 524 -3.90 -91.37 -58.44
CA MET A 524 -5.31 -91.80 -58.37
C MET A 524 -5.61 -92.72 -57.17
N ALA A 525 -4.61 -93.39 -56.61
CA ALA A 525 -4.77 -94.20 -55.40
C ALA A 525 -4.62 -93.38 -54.10
N ALA A 526 -4.00 -92.21 -54.18
CA ALA A 526 -3.69 -91.34 -53.03
C ALA A 526 -4.54 -90.06 -52.94
N GLY A 527 -5.25 -89.70 -54.00
CA GLY A 527 -6.32 -88.68 -53.98
C GLY A 527 -7.66 -89.29 -53.64
#